data_AF-A0A6J4Q531-F1
#
_entry.id   AF-A0A6J4Q531-F1
#
_cell.length_a   1.000
_cell.length_b   1.000
_cell.length_c   1.000
_cell.angle_alpha   90.00
_cell.angle_beta   90.00
_cell.angle_gamma   90.00
#
_symmetry.space_group_name_H-M   'P 1'
#
loop_
_entity.id
_entity.type
_entity.pdbx_description
1 polymer ?
#
loop_
_entity_poly.entity_id
_entity_poly.type
_entity_poly.pdbx_seq_one_letter_code
_entity_poly.pdbx_strand_id
1 'polypeptide(L)'
;MFTSHWRNRDLAGVDAVMVAISRGKPRWTLDFRYRVLSELAPSNEAWAMKDRESFEAAYGRQLEELGAEWILERLAAIGDGRPCVLLCWERLADPGEWCHRRLLADWLHTQTEIVVPELEPGMIRKRPDAPQPALFDYGEERA
;
A
#
# COMPACT_ATOMS: atom_id res chain seq x y z
N MET A 1 -6.09 -2.47 -7.64
CA MET A 1 -5.51 -2.07 -6.34
C MET A 1 -4.03 -2.38 -6.36
N PHE A 2 -3.25 -1.74 -5.50
CA PHE A 2 -1.80 -1.94 -5.41
C PHE A 2 -1.36 -1.97 -3.95
N THR A 3 -0.17 -2.51 -3.68
CA THR A 3 0.52 -2.39 -2.40
C THR A 3 1.71 -1.44 -2.52
N SER A 4 2.06 -0.75 -1.44
CA SER A 4 3.32 0.01 -1.35
C SER A 4 3.73 0.26 0.10
N HIS A 5 4.78 1.05 0.30
CA HIS A 5 5.30 1.38 1.63
C HIS A 5 5.42 2.89 1.84
N TRP A 6 5.39 3.33 3.10
CA TRP A 6 5.41 4.75 3.50
C TRP A 6 6.60 5.56 2.96
N ARG A 7 7.72 4.90 2.66
CA ARG A 7 8.95 5.54 2.17
C ARG A 7 9.00 5.67 0.65
N ASN A 8 8.01 5.15 -0.09
CA ASN A 8 7.98 5.26 -1.54
C ASN A 8 7.65 6.71 -1.94
N ARG A 9 8.64 7.41 -2.51
CA ARG A 9 8.50 8.80 -2.95
C ARG A 9 7.70 8.93 -4.24
N ASP A 10 7.57 7.86 -5.01
CA ASP A 10 6.84 7.86 -6.28
C ASP A 10 5.32 7.94 -6.07
N LEU A 11 4.84 7.80 -4.83
CA LEU A 11 3.44 8.02 -4.46
C LEU A 11 3.02 9.48 -4.58
N ALA A 12 3.97 10.44 -4.52
CA ALA A 12 3.62 11.84 -4.70
C ALA A 12 3.04 12.06 -6.11
N GLY A 13 1.82 12.60 -6.15
CA GLY A 13 1.14 12.97 -7.39
C GLY A 13 0.56 11.82 -8.22
N VAL A 14 0.59 10.55 -7.77
CA VAL A 14 -0.17 9.49 -8.49
C VAL A 14 -1.67 9.71 -8.33
N ASP A 15 -2.43 9.35 -9.36
CA ASP A 15 -3.89 9.39 -9.34
C ASP A 15 -4.48 8.15 -8.66
N ALA A 16 -4.22 8.05 -7.36
CA ALA A 16 -4.66 6.95 -6.51
C ALA A 16 -5.00 7.45 -5.10
N VAL A 17 -5.71 6.62 -4.34
CA VAL A 17 -5.99 6.84 -2.92
C VAL A 17 -5.04 5.97 -2.09
N MET A 18 -4.18 6.60 -1.30
CA MET A 18 -3.29 5.90 -0.37
C MET A 18 -4.10 5.47 0.86
N VAL A 19 -3.98 4.19 1.23
CA VAL A 19 -4.74 3.59 2.34
C VAL A 19 -3.76 3.00 3.35
N ALA A 20 -3.67 3.61 4.51
CA ALA A 20 -2.88 3.11 5.63
C ALA A 20 -3.56 1.88 6.24
N ILE A 21 -2.89 0.74 6.12
CA ILE A 21 -3.28 -0.53 6.74
C ILE A 21 -2.23 -0.99 7.77
N SER A 22 -1.38 -0.07 8.23
CA SER A 22 -0.34 -0.35 9.23
C SER A 22 -0.78 0.12 10.62
N ARG A 23 -0.27 -0.54 11.66
CA ARG A 23 -0.57 -0.19 13.06
C ARG A 23 -0.13 1.23 13.44
N GLY A 24 0.95 1.72 12.84
CA GLY A 24 1.50 3.05 13.05
C GLY A 24 1.53 3.86 11.77
N LYS A 25 1.60 5.19 11.90
CA LYS A 25 1.71 6.14 10.79
C LYS A 25 3.02 6.95 10.89
N PRO A 26 3.58 7.41 9.76
CA PRO A 26 4.69 8.35 9.73
C PRO A 26 4.48 9.54 10.67
N ARG A 27 5.57 9.94 11.33
CA ARG A 27 5.62 11.15 12.17
C ARG A 27 6.25 12.35 11.45
N TRP A 28 6.69 12.15 10.22
CA TRP A 28 7.22 13.19 9.33
C TRP A 28 6.15 13.65 8.33
N THR A 29 6.36 14.82 7.72
CA THR A 29 5.47 15.37 6.71
C THR A 29 5.50 14.52 5.43
N LEU A 30 4.32 14.18 4.92
CA LEU A 30 4.16 13.44 3.66
C LEU A 30 3.72 14.38 2.54
N ASP A 31 4.23 14.12 1.33
CA ASP A 31 3.86 14.86 0.11
C ASP A 31 2.57 14.35 -0.55
N PHE A 32 1.86 13.45 0.14
CA PHE A 32 0.59 12.89 -0.29
C PHE A 32 -0.37 12.73 0.89
N ARG A 33 -1.67 12.74 0.58
CA ARG A 33 -2.73 12.45 1.55
C ARG A 33 -3.01 10.96 1.57
N TYR A 34 -3.51 10.46 2.70
CA TYR A 34 -3.93 9.08 2.85
C TYR A 34 -5.26 8.98 3.62
N ARG A 35 -5.87 7.81 3.57
CA ARG A 35 -7.00 7.37 4.40
C ARG A 35 -6.51 6.24 5.30
N VAL A 36 -7.21 5.98 6.41
CA VAL A 36 -6.88 4.90 7.33
C VAL A 36 -7.96 3.84 7.23
N LEU A 37 -7.54 2.58 7.11
CA LEU A 37 -8.39 1.40 7.25
C LEU A 37 -7.74 0.47 8.28
N SER A 38 -7.95 0.81 9.55
CA SER A 38 -7.29 0.19 10.71
C SER A 38 -7.65 -1.28 10.89
N GLU A 39 -8.81 -1.69 10.37
CA GLU A 39 -9.35 -3.04 10.41
C GLU A 39 -8.44 -4.02 9.67
N LEU A 40 -7.69 -3.54 8.67
CA LEU A 40 -6.69 -4.33 7.95
C LEU A 40 -5.29 -4.29 8.58
N ALA A 41 -5.08 -3.46 9.62
CA ALA A 41 -3.83 -3.52 10.37
C ALA A 41 -3.78 -4.81 11.19
N PRO A 42 -2.61 -5.47 11.32
CA PRO A 42 -2.48 -6.66 12.14
C PRO A 42 -3.03 -6.41 13.54
N SER A 43 -3.95 -7.28 13.98
CA SER A 43 -4.54 -7.23 15.31
C SER A 43 -3.46 -7.36 16.40
N ASN A 44 -3.84 -7.07 17.65
CA ASN A 44 -2.93 -7.28 18.78
C ASN A 44 -2.50 -8.75 18.89
N GLU A 45 -3.39 -9.69 18.56
CA GLU A 45 -3.10 -11.12 18.53
C GLU A 45 -2.04 -11.44 17.47
N ALA A 46 -2.29 -11.05 16.21
CA ALA A 46 -1.35 -11.30 15.13
C ALA A 46 0.01 -10.66 15.40
N TRP A 47 0.03 -9.43 15.92
CA TRP A 47 1.26 -8.71 16.24
C TRP A 47 2.05 -9.29 17.41
N ALA A 48 1.41 -10.07 18.29
CA ALA A 48 2.10 -10.74 19.39
C ALA A 48 2.88 -11.99 18.94
N MET A 49 2.61 -12.48 17.73
CA MET A 49 3.27 -13.66 17.17
C MET A 49 4.72 -13.35 16.79
N LYS A 50 5.64 -14.26 17.14
CA LYS A 50 7.09 -14.05 16.98
C LYS A 50 7.68 -14.70 15.73
N ASP A 51 7.03 -15.75 15.25
CA ASP A 51 7.37 -16.44 14.01
C ASP A 51 6.36 -16.12 12.91
N ARG A 52 6.81 -16.32 11.68
CA ARG A 52 6.05 -16.00 10.47
C ARG A 52 4.78 -16.84 10.36
N GLU A 53 4.87 -18.15 10.59
CA GLU A 53 3.74 -19.07 10.40
C GLU A 53 2.59 -18.75 11.35
N SER A 54 2.91 -18.52 12.63
CA SER A 54 1.92 -18.11 13.62
C SER A 54 1.32 -16.74 13.30
N PHE A 55 2.13 -15.80 12.79
CA PHE A 55 1.64 -14.50 12.33
C PHE A 55 0.66 -14.67 11.16
N GLU A 56 1.03 -15.44 10.13
CA GLU A 56 0.21 -15.69 8.96
C GLU A 56 -1.12 -16.34 9.34
N ALA A 57 -1.09 -17.33 10.23
CA ALA A 57 -2.31 -17.98 10.72
C ALA A 57 -3.22 -16.99 11.47
N ALA A 58 -2.67 -16.18 12.37
CA ALA A 58 -3.43 -15.21 13.16
C ALA A 58 -3.98 -14.07 12.31
N TYR A 59 -3.17 -13.52 11.40
CA TYR A 59 -3.61 -12.48 10.48
C TYR A 59 -4.61 -13.02 9.45
N GLY A 60 -4.42 -14.24 8.96
CA GLY A 60 -5.37 -14.92 8.08
C GLY A 60 -6.75 -15.10 8.73
N ARG A 61 -6.81 -15.52 10.00
CA ARG A 61 -8.09 -15.57 10.75
C ARG A 61 -8.77 -14.21 10.83
N GLN A 62 -8.01 -13.15 11.12
CA GLN A 62 -8.56 -11.78 11.11
C GLN A 62 -9.14 -11.41 9.74
N LEU A 63 -8.47 -11.74 8.63
CA LEU A 63 -8.97 -11.46 7.29
C LEU A 63 -10.23 -12.27 6.97
N GLU A 64 -10.28 -13.52 7.41
CA GLU A 64 -11.47 -14.38 7.25
C GLU A 64 -12.68 -13.83 8.02
N GLU A 65 -12.48 -13.37 9.25
CA GLU A 65 -13.52 -12.74 10.06
C GLU A 65 -14.08 -11.46 9.43
N LEU A 66 -13.24 -10.69 8.73
CA LEU A 66 -13.69 -9.52 7.96
C LEU A 66 -14.41 -9.92 6.67
N GLY A 67 -13.89 -10.95 5.98
CA GLY A 67 -14.41 -11.43 4.71
C GLY A 67 -13.94 -10.59 3.51
N ALA A 68 -13.66 -11.28 2.39
CA ALA A 68 -13.09 -10.63 1.20
C ALA A 68 -14.06 -9.60 0.59
N GLU A 69 -15.36 -9.91 0.55
CA GLU A 69 -16.40 -9.01 0.04
C GLU A 69 -16.40 -7.68 0.78
N TRP A 70 -16.46 -7.70 2.11
CA TRP A 70 -16.41 -6.48 2.94
C TRP A 70 -15.14 -5.67 2.69
N ILE A 71 -13.98 -6.33 2.59
CA ILE A 71 -12.71 -5.67 2.33
C ILE A 71 -12.74 -4.94 0.97
N LEU A 72 -13.24 -5.62 -0.07
CA LEU A 72 -13.33 -5.06 -1.41
C LEU A 72 -14.31 -3.89 -1.47
N GLU A 73 -15.50 -4.03 -0.88
CA GLU A 73 -16.49 -2.95 -0.80
C GLU A 73 -15.93 -1.73 -0.07
N ARG A 74 -15.24 -1.96 1.05
CA ARG A 74 -14.67 -0.89 1.85
C ARG A 74 -13.57 -0.15 1.09
N LEU A 75 -12.71 -0.88 0.38
CA LEU A 75 -11.66 -0.30 -0.46
C LEU A 75 -12.23 0.41 -1.69
N ALA A 76 -13.29 -0.10 -2.30
CA ALA A 76 -13.99 0.56 -3.40
C ALA A 76 -14.60 1.90 -2.94
N ALA A 77 -15.26 1.91 -1.77
CA ALA A 77 -15.82 3.12 -1.18
C ALA A 77 -14.75 4.16 -0.81
N ILE A 78 -13.59 3.72 -0.31
CA ILE A 78 -12.44 4.61 -0.03
C ILE A 78 -11.83 5.17 -1.32
N GLY A 79 -11.73 4.33 -2.35
CA GLY A 79 -11.15 4.68 -3.64
C GLY A 79 -11.98 5.70 -4.40
N ASP A 80 -13.31 5.62 -4.29
CA ASP A 80 -14.26 6.52 -4.95
C ASP A 80 -13.97 6.62 -6.46
N GLY A 81 -13.95 5.45 -7.12
CA GLY A 81 -13.63 5.30 -8.54
C GLY A 81 -12.13 5.36 -8.89
N ARG A 82 -11.23 5.62 -7.93
CA ARG A 82 -9.77 5.60 -8.13
C ARG A 82 -9.13 4.36 -7.52
N PRO A 83 -7.96 3.93 -8.03
CA PRO A 83 -7.24 2.80 -7.44
C PRO A 83 -6.80 3.11 -6.00
N CYS A 84 -6.92 2.11 -5.12
CA CYS A 84 -6.33 2.16 -3.78
C CYS A 84 -4.90 1.59 -3.76
N VAL A 85 -4.00 2.26 -3.02
CA VAL A 85 -2.63 1.81 -2.74
C VAL A 85 -2.51 1.51 -1.24
N LEU A 86 -2.36 0.24 -0.88
CA LEU A 86 -2.32 -0.23 0.50
C LEU A 86 -0.91 -0.05 1.08
N LEU A 87 -0.79 0.72 2.16
CA LEU A 87 0.49 1.15 2.74
C LEU A 87 0.83 0.46 4.05
N CYS A 88 2.06 -0.03 4.13
CA CYS A 88 2.71 -0.33 5.40
C CYS A 88 4.17 0.13 5.47
N TRP A 89 4.94 -0.37 6.45
CA TRP A 89 6.26 0.16 6.78
C TRP A 89 7.40 -0.48 6.01
N GLU A 90 7.28 -1.78 5.79
CA GLU A 90 8.35 -2.63 5.32
C GLU A 90 8.65 -2.35 3.84
N ARG A 91 9.86 -1.94 3.51
CA ARG A 91 10.30 -1.93 2.11
C ARG A 91 10.85 -3.33 1.83
N LEU A 92 10.20 -4.07 0.96
CA LEU A 92 10.60 -5.42 0.61
C LEU A 92 11.53 -5.34 -0.60
N ALA A 93 12.84 -5.34 -0.34
CA ALA A 93 13.90 -5.25 -1.35
C ALA A 93 14.53 -6.61 -1.64
N ASP A 94 14.58 -7.50 -0.64
CA ASP A 94 15.28 -8.78 -0.74
C ASP A 94 14.29 -9.96 -0.91
N PRO A 95 14.68 -11.02 -1.65
CA PRO A 95 13.89 -12.23 -1.76
C PRO A 95 13.63 -12.87 -0.39
N GLY A 96 12.39 -13.30 -0.14
CA GLY A 96 11.98 -13.92 1.12
C GLY A 96 11.50 -12.94 2.19
N GLU A 97 11.69 -11.63 1.99
CA GLU A 97 11.05 -10.63 2.85
C GLU A 97 9.53 -10.65 2.68
N TRP A 98 8.82 -10.47 3.79
CA TRP A 98 7.38 -10.49 3.86
C TRP A 98 6.89 -9.40 4.80
N CYS A 99 5.62 -9.02 4.65
CA CYS A 99 4.92 -8.15 5.58
C CYS A 99 3.41 -8.33 5.41
N HIS A 100 2.63 -7.80 6.34
CA HIS A 100 1.17 -7.96 6.34
C HIS A 100 0.49 -7.46 5.07
N ARG A 101 0.97 -6.40 4.40
CA ARG A 101 0.34 -5.94 3.14
C ARG A 101 0.45 -6.98 2.02
N ARG A 102 1.55 -7.74 1.96
CA ARG A 102 1.72 -8.81 0.95
C ARG A 102 0.89 -10.03 1.31
N LEU A 103 0.86 -10.39 2.60
CA LEU A 103 -0.02 -11.45 3.07
C LEU A 103 -1.49 -11.17 2.76
N LEU A 104 -1.93 -9.92 2.95
CA LEU A 104 -3.26 -9.48 2.55
C LEU A 104 -3.48 -9.59 1.03
N ALA A 105 -2.50 -9.19 0.22
CA ALA A 105 -2.59 -9.29 -1.23
C ALA A 105 -2.70 -10.74 -1.71
N ASP A 106 -1.88 -11.64 -1.16
CA ASP A 106 -1.88 -13.07 -1.48
C ASP A 106 -3.18 -13.75 -1.02
N TRP A 107 -3.67 -13.37 0.17
CA TRP A 107 -4.96 -13.85 0.69
C TRP A 107 -6.11 -13.38 -0.21
N LEU A 108 -6.18 -12.09 -0.58
CA LEU A 108 -7.21 -11.58 -1.49
C LEU A 108 -7.19 -12.29 -2.84
N HIS A 109 -6.00 -12.54 -3.39
CA HIS A 109 -5.86 -13.28 -4.64
C HIS A 109 -6.39 -14.71 -4.50
N THR A 110 -6.11 -15.38 -3.39
CA THR A 110 -6.63 -16.73 -3.12
C THR A 110 -8.15 -16.75 -2.97
N GLN A 111 -8.74 -15.73 -2.33
CA GLN A 111 -10.18 -15.65 -2.11
C GLN A 111 -10.98 -15.18 -3.34
N THR A 112 -10.38 -14.39 -4.22
CA THR A 112 -11.13 -13.63 -5.25
C THR A 112 -10.49 -13.58 -6.63
N GLU A 113 -9.32 -14.21 -6.81
CA GLU A 113 -8.46 -14.12 -7.99
C GLU A 113 -7.92 -12.71 -8.31
N ILE A 114 -8.27 -11.69 -7.52
CA ILE A 114 -7.79 -10.32 -7.71
C ILE A 114 -6.31 -10.24 -7.33
N VAL A 115 -5.48 -9.87 -8.31
CA VAL A 115 -4.05 -9.61 -8.09
C VAL A 115 -3.86 -8.19 -7.56
N VAL A 116 -3.12 -8.05 -6.45
CA VAL A 116 -2.77 -6.76 -5.84
C VAL A 116 -1.24 -6.59 -5.83
N PRO A 117 -0.63 -6.20 -6.96
CA PRO A 117 0.82 -6.15 -7.08
C PRO A 117 1.42 -5.00 -6.26
N GLU A 118 2.73 -5.07 -5.97
CA GLU A 118 3.49 -3.91 -5.50
C GLU A 118 3.50 -2.85 -6.60
N LEU A 119 3.34 -1.58 -6.22
CA LEU A 119 3.26 -0.48 -7.15
C LEU A 119 4.65 -0.15 -7.73
N GLU A 120 4.83 -0.44 -9.01
CA GLU A 120 6.00 -0.04 -9.78
C GLU A 120 5.79 1.31 -10.50
N PRO A 121 6.88 2.05 -10.80
CA PRO A 121 6.81 3.29 -11.57
C PRO A 121 6.05 3.12 -12.89
N GLY A 122 5.14 4.06 -13.19
CA GLY A 122 4.37 4.08 -14.43
C GLY A 122 3.11 3.21 -14.45
N MET A 123 2.86 2.35 -13.45
CA MET A 123 1.63 1.55 -13.39
C MET A 123 0.36 2.37 -13.11
N ILE A 124 0.51 3.54 -12.47
CA ILE A 124 -0.58 4.49 -12.24
C ILE A 124 -0.19 5.84 -12.84
N ARG A 125 -1.12 6.45 -13.58
CA ARG A 125 -0.93 7.79 -14.12
C ARG A 125 -0.66 8.81 -13.01
N LYS A 126 0.21 9.79 -13.28
CA LYS A 126 0.31 10.98 -12.44
C LYS A 126 -0.92 11.86 -12.67
N ARG A 127 -1.37 12.55 -11.63
CA ARG A 127 -2.43 13.55 -11.78
C ARG A 127 -1.94 14.70 -12.66
N PRO A 128 -2.79 15.33 -13.47
CA PRO A 128 -2.39 16.43 -14.35
C PRO A 128 -1.84 17.64 -13.59
N ASP A 129 -2.31 17.83 -12.35
CA ASP A 129 -1.93 18.91 -11.42
C ASP A 129 -0.75 18.54 -10.52
N ALA A 130 -0.17 17.33 -10.66
CA ALA A 130 1.02 16.96 -9.91
C ALA A 130 2.19 17.84 -10.35
N PRO A 131 3.00 18.36 -9.40
CA PRO A 131 4.17 19.17 -9.76
C PRO A 131 5.09 18.34 -10.66
N GLN A 132 5.34 18.86 -11.86
CA GLN A 132 6.31 18.25 -12.77
C GLN A 132 7.71 18.42 -12.13
N PRO A 133 8.54 17.37 -12.10
CA PRO A 133 9.95 17.58 -11.75
C PRO A 133 10.52 18.57 -12.77
N ALA A 134 11.18 19.63 -12.29
CA ALA A 134 11.83 20.59 -13.16
C ALA A 134 12.79 19.82 -14.07
N LEU A 135 12.51 19.86 -15.38
CA LEU A 135 13.43 19.38 -16.39
C LEU A 135 14.72 20.18 -16.17
N PHE A 136 15.81 19.51 -15.81
CA PHE A 136 17.09 20.18 -15.65
C PHE A 136 17.46 20.82 -16.99
N ASP A 137 17.40 22.14 -17.08
CA ASP A 137 18.07 22.89 -18.15
C ASP A 137 19.57 22.64 -17.96
N TYR A 138 20.13 21.70 -18.72
CA TYR A 138 21.57 21.66 -18.93
C TYR A 138 21.93 22.97 -19.62
N GLY A 139 22.55 23.87 -18.87
CA GLY A 139 23.01 25.16 -19.35
C GLY A 139 23.90 24.98 -20.56
N GLU A 140 23.48 25.60 -21.65
CA GLU A 140 24.28 25.86 -22.84
C GLU A 140 25.53 26.65 -22.40
N GLU A 141 26.67 25.96 -22.32
CA GLU A 141 27.99 26.59 -22.13
C GLU A 141 28.21 27.58 -23.27
N ARG A 142 28.11 28.88 -22.95
CA ARG A 142 28.46 29.94 -23.87
C ARG A 142 29.98 30.05 -23.98
N ALA A 143 30.41 30.04 -25.24
CA ALA A 143 31.75 30.23 -25.78
C ALA A 143 32.50 31.44 -25.22
#